data_AF-A0A2Z3GH12-F1
#
_entry.id   AF-A0A2Z3GH12-F1
#
_cell.length_a   1.000
_cell.length_b   1.000
_cell.length_c   1.000
_cell.angle_alpha   90.00
_cell.angle_beta   90.00
_cell.angle_gamma   90.00
#
_symmetry.space_group_name_H-M   'P 1'
#
loop_
_entity.id
_entity.type
_entity.pdbx_description
1 polymer ?
#
loop_
_entity_poly.entity_id
_entity_poly.type
_entity_poly.pdbx_seq_one_letter_code
_entity_poly.pdbx_strand_id
1 'polypeptide(L)'
;MEAAAQAVLGARAAFPAESLATLYDPLTMPPALVRAHAALDRAVDACYRPAAFPTELSRLEFLFQAYRQLQAPLLPAAGPPAKRPRGRAA
;
A
#
# COMPACT_ATOMS: atom_id res chain seq x y z
N MET A 1 -14.55 2.13 -5.43
CA MET A 1 -14.02 1.47 -4.22
C MET A 1 -15.14 0.84 -3.39
N GLU A 2 -16.20 1.58 -3.04
CA GLU A 2 -17.31 1.10 -2.18
C GLU A 2 -17.91 -0.26 -2.59
N ALA A 3 -18.22 -0.46 -3.87
CA ALA A 3 -18.76 -1.73 -4.35
C ALA A 3 -17.82 -2.93 -4.08
N ALA A 4 -16.50 -2.74 -4.22
CA ALA A 4 -15.51 -3.78 -3.93
C ALA A 4 -15.40 -4.05 -2.42
N ALA A 5 -15.49 -3.00 -1.59
CA ALA A 5 -15.54 -3.15 -0.14
C ALA A 5 -16.79 -3.95 0.30
N GLN A 6 -17.95 -3.65 -0.30
CA GLN A 6 -19.18 -4.40 -0.04
C GLN A 6 -19.06 -5.87 -0.47
N ALA A 7 -18.34 -6.16 -1.55
CA ALA A 7 -18.05 -7.53 -1.98
C ALA A 7 -17.21 -8.31 -0.96
N VAL A 8 -16.22 -7.67 -0.31
CA VAL A 8 -15.47 -8.28 0.80
C VAL A 8 -16.38 -8.60 1.98
N LEU A 9 -17.30 -7.69 2.33
CA LEU A 9 -18.29 -7.94 3.39
C LEU A 9 -19.22 -9.10 3.04
N GLY A 10 -19.73 -9.13 1.80
CA GLY A 10 -20.56 -10.23 1.30
C GLY A 10 -19.82 -11.57 1.31
N ALA A 11 -18.55 -11.59 0.91
CA ALA A 11 -17.72 -12.79 0.95
C ALA A 11 -17.49 -13.30 2.38
N ARG A 12 -17.31 -12.42 3.37
CA ARG A 12 -17.25 -12.80 4.79
C ARG A 12 -18.59 -13.35 5.29
N ALA A 13 -19.70 -12.69 4.94
CA ALA A 13 -21.05 -13.06 5.40
C ALA A 13 -21.51 -14.46 4.94
N ALA A 14 -20.90 -15.01 3.88
CA ALA A 14 -21.14 -16.38 3.43
C ALA A 14 -20.61 -17.46 4.41
N PHE A 15 -19.82 -17.08 5.43
CA PHE A 15 -19.23 -17.98 6.42
C PHE A 15 -19.56 -17.55 7.85
N PRO A 16 -20.84 -17.58 8.28
CA PRO A 16 -21.28 -16.99 9.54
C PRO A 16 -20.76 -17.70 10.80
N ALA A 17 -20.31 -18.95 10.69
CA ALA A 17 -19.76 -19.73 11.80
C ALA A 17 -18.23 -19.58 11.93
N GLU A 18 -17.56 -18.99 10.94
CA GLU A 18 -16.11 -18.85 10.94
C GLU A 18 -15.65 -17.58 11.63
N SER A 19 -14.55 -17.68 12.36
CA SER A 19 -13.88 -16.49 12.91
C SER A 19 -13.15 -15.71 11.81
N LEU A 20 -12.90 -14.43 12.04
CA LEU A 20 -12.03 -13.65 11.15
C LEU A 20 -10.61 -14.22 11.09
N ALA A 21 -10.11 -14.84 12.17
CA ALA A 21 -8.80 -15.48 12.13
C ALA A 21 -8.79 -16.64 11.12
N THR A 22 -9.82 -17.49 11.14
CA THR A 22 -9.94 -18.58 10.15
C THR A 22 -10.07 -18.03 8.74
N LEU A 23 -10.93 -17.03 8.52
CA LEU A 23 -11.14 -16.46 7.19
C LEU A 23 -9.91 -15.75 6.60
N TYR A 24 -8.92 -15.40 7.43
CA TYR A 24 -7.72 -14.68 7.02
C TYR A 24 -6.43 -15.47 7.18
N ASP A 25 -6.52 -16.75 7.53
CA ASP A 25 -5.38 -17.66 7.43
C ASP A 25 -5.02 -17.81 5.93
N PRO A 26 -3.77 -17.49 5.51
CA PRO A 26 -3.36 -17.55 4.11
C PRO A 26 -3.52 -18.92 3.45
N LEU A 27 -3.50 -20.01 4.23
CA LEU A 27 -3.62 -21.37 3.71
C LEU A 27 -5.08 -21.81 3.56
N THR A 28 -6.00 -21.20 4.29
CA THR A 28 -7.41 -21.60 4.33
C THR A 28 -8.40 -20.51 3.92
N MET A 29 -7.91 -19.30 3.59
CA MET A 29 -8.74 -18.18 3.14
C MET A 29 -9.61 -18.63 1.94
N PRO A 30 -10.96 -18.51 2.03
CA PRO A 30 -11.83 -18.93 0.96
C PRO A 30 -11.52 -18.22 -0.36
N PRO A 31 -11.50 -18.91 -1.52
CA PRO A 31 -11.16 -18.30 -2.81
C PRO A 31 -12.04 -17.11 -3.19
N ALA A 32 -13.30 -17.10 -2.74
CA ALA A 32 -14.21 -15.96 -2.94
C ALA A 32 -13.71 -14.69 -2.21
N LEU A 33 -13.19 -14.85 -1.00
CA LEU A 33 -12.64 -13.75 -0.20
C LEU A 33 -11.30 -13.26 -0.76
N VAL A 34 -10.43 -14.17 -1.20
CA VAL A 34 -9.18 -13.82 -1.91
C VAL A 34 -9.48 -12.95 -3.14
N ARG A 35 -10.44 -13.36 -3.98
CA ARG A 35 -10.82 -12.61 -5.18
C ARG A 35 -11.45 -11.26 -4.86
N ALA A 36 -12.26 -11.17 -3.80
CA ALA A 36 -12.85 -9.92 -3.35
C ALA A 36 -11.78 -8.91 -2.91
N HIS A 37 -10.77 -9.37 -2.15
CA HIS A 37 -9.62 -8.53 -1.79
C HIS A 37 -8.81 -8.10 -3.00
N ALA A 38 -8.48 -9.01 -3.91
CA ALA A 38 -7.74 -8.65 -5.12
C ALA A 38 -8.49 -7.59 -5.97
N ALA A 39 -9.82 -7.61 -5.97
CA ALA A 39 -10.62 -6.56 -6.63
C ALA A 39 -10.60 -5.24 -5.86
N LEU A 40 -10.66 -5.29 -4.52
CA LEU A 40 -10.53 -4.11 -3.68
C LEU A 40 -9.15 -3.47 -3.82
N ASP A 41 -8.08 -4.26 -3.79
CA ASP A 41 -6.70 -3.81 -3.96
C ASP A 41 -6.52 -3.07 -5.27
N ARG A 42 -7.03 -3.61 -6.39
CA ARG A 42 -6.98 -2.92 -7.70
C ARG A 42 -7.72 -1.58 -7.67
N ALA A 43 -8.85 -1.50 -6.97
CA ALA A 43 -9.61 -0.27 -6.85
C ALA A 43 -8.89 0.77 -5.96
N VAL A 44 -8.18 0.33 -4.92
CA VAL A 44 -7.36 1.18 -4.04
C VAL A 44 -6.11 1.65 -4.77
N ASP A 45 -5.39 0.76 -5.45
CA ASP A 45 -4.18 1.09 -6.22
C ASP A 45 -4.50 2.15 -7.28
N ALA A 46 -5.65 2.04 -7.95
CA ALA A 46 -6.13 3.01 -8.93
C ALA A 46 -6.38 4.41 -8.34
N CYS A 47 -6.65 4.52 -7.03
CA CYS A 47 -6.77 5.81 -6.34
C CYS A 47 -5.41 6.47 -6.09
N TYR A 48 -4.34 5.68 -5.98
CA TYR A 48 -2.98 6.19 -5.81
C TYR A 48 -2.33 6.59 -7.14
N ARG A 49 -2.54 5.78 -8.19
CA ARG A 49 -2.05 6.07 -9.55
C ARG A 49 -2.76 5.25 -10.63
N PRO A 50 -2.76 5.69 -11.89
CA PRO A 50 -3.39 4.93 -12.98
C PRO A 50 -2.68 3.62 -13.36
N ALA A 51 -1.36 3.52 -13.14
CA ALA A 51 -0.57 2.36 -13.52
C ALA A 51 -0.50 1.33 -12.38
N ALA A 52 -0.63 0.04 -12.71
CA ALA A 52 -0.55 -1.04 -11.73
C ALA A 52 0.84 -1.13 -11.07
N PHE A 53 0.88 -1.64 -9.84
CA PHE A 53 2.12 -2.00 -9.16
C PHE A 53 2.54 -3.42 -9.57
N PRO A 54 3.67 -3.61 -10.27
CA PRO A 54 4.11 -4.93 -10.71
C PRO A 54 4.63 -5.81 -9.56
N THR A 55 5.09 -5.20 -8.48
CA THR A 55 5.64 -5.90 -7.31
C THR A 55 5.26 -5.18 -6.02
N GLU A 56 5.23 -5.91 -4.91
CA GLU A 56 4.99 -5.31 -3.59
C GLU A 56 6.06 -4.26 -3.24
N LEU A 57 7.32 -4.48 -3.63
CA LEU A 57 8.39 -3.49 -3.42
C LEU A 57 8.09 -2.17 -4.14
N SER A 58 7.60 -2.21 -5.39
CA SER A 58 7.24 -1.00 -6.13
C SER A 58 6.08 -0.23 -5.49
N ARG A 59 5.16 -0.95 -4.82
CA ARG A 59 4.07 -0.36 -4.04
C ARG A 59 4.63 0.33 -2.80
N LEU A 60 5.50 -0.34 -2.05
CA LEU A 60 6.16 0.22 -0.86
C LEU A 60 6.95 1.49 -1.19
N GLU A 61 7.78 1.45 -2.25
CA GLU A 61 8.57 2.61 -2.70
C GLU A 61 7.68 3.82 -3.00
N PHE A 62 6.58 3.61 -3.70
CA PHE A 62 5.61 4.66 -3.99
C PHE A 62 4.98 5.23 -2.71
N LEU A 63 4.54 4.37 -1.79
CA LEU A 63 3.92 4.79 -0.53
C LEU A 63 4.90 5.60 0.34
N PHE A 64 6.17 5.20 0.43
CA PHE A 64 7.19 5.98 1.14
C PHE A 64 7.42 7.36 0.51
N GLN A 65 7.39 7.46 -0.82
CA GLN A 65 7.48 8.77 -1.49
C GLN A 65 6.26 9.65 -1.19
N ALA A 66 5.06 9.10 -1.29
CA ALA A 66 3.81 9.81 -0.97
C ALA A 66 3.81 10.29 0.51
N TYR A 67 4.24 9.42 1.42
CA TYR A 67 4.40 9.77 2.83
C TYR A 67 5.37 10.93 3.04
N ARG A 68 6.56 10.89 2.42
CA ARG A 68 7.52 12.02 2.50
C ARG A 68 6.93 13.33 1.99
N GLN A 69 6.11 13.29 0.94
CA GLN A 69 5.45 14.49 0.42
C GLN A 69 4.41 15.05 1.40
N LEU A 70 3.66 14.18 2.09
CA LEU A 70 2.73 14.57 3.15
C LEU A 70 3.45 15.10 4.40
N GLN A 71 4.67 14.63 4.67
CA GLN A 71 5.50 15.08 5.80
C GLN A 71 6.41 16.28 5.49
N ALA A 72 6.71 16.57 4.23
CA ALA A 72 7.54 17.71 3.83
C ALA A 72 7.03 19.06 4.39
N PRO A 73 5.72 19.31 4.55
CA PRO A 73 5.21 20.51 5.22
C PRO A 73 5.51 20.60 6.72
N LEU A 74 5.94 19.51 7.36
CA LEU A 74 6.16 19.39 8.82
C LEU A 74 7.64 19.24 9.20
N LEU A 75 8.52 18.89 8.25
CA LEU A 75 9.94 18.72 8.49
C LEU A 75 10.71 19.96 8.01
N PRO A 76 11.65 20.51 8.82
CA PRO A 76 12.50 21.59 8.35
C PRO A 76 13.26 21.13 7.11
N ALA A 77 13.28 21.96 6.06
CA ALA A 77 13.97 21.64 4.82
C ALA A 77 15.41 21.22 5.14
N ALA A 78 15.82 20.05 4.64
CA ALA A 78 17.19 19.60 4.76
C ALA A 78 18.09 20.71 4.20
N GLY A 79 18.92 21.30 5.06
CA GLY A 79 19.77 22.43 4.72
C GLY A 79 20.65 22.10 3.50
N PRO A 80 21.12 23.13 2.77
CA PRO A 80 21.88 22.93 1.54
C PRO A 80 23.12 22.05 1.78
N PRO A 81 23.48 21.19 0.81
CA PRO A 81 24.61 20.27 0.97
C PRO A 81 25.89 21.06 1.23
N ALA A 82 26.61 20.69 2.28
CA ALA A 82 27.87 21.33 2.66
C ALA A 82 28.88 21.23 1.50
N LYS A 83 29.40 22.37 1.05
CA LYS A 83 30.44 22.42 0.01
C LYS A 83 31.71 21.75 0.56
N ARG A 84 32.10 20.61 -0.01
CA ARG A 84 33.37 19.94 0.31
C ARG A 84 34.53 20.91 0.01
N PRO A 85 35.43 21.17 0.97
CA PRO A 85 36.62 21.98 0.68
C PRO A 85 37.50 21.20 -0.29
N ARG A 86 37.85 21.82 -1.43
CA ARG A 86 38.84 21.28 -2.37
C ARG A 86 40.20 21.34 -1.68
N GLY A 87 40.70 20.17 -1.27
CA GLY A 87 42.05 20.01 -0.73
C GLY A 87 43.09 20.54 -1.73
N ARG A 88 43.94 21.44 -1.24
CA ARG A 88 45.08 22.02 -1.96
C ARG A 88 46.16 20.93 -2.08
N ALA A 89 46.47 20.52 -3.31
CA ALA A 89 47.60 19.65 -3.58
C ALA A 89 48.91 20.40 -3.25
N ALA A 90 49.82 19.72 -2.55
CA ALA A 90 51.22 20.08 -2.39
C ALA A 90 52.06 18.90 -2.89
#